data_AF-R6JN08-F1
#
_entry.id   AF-R6JN08-F1
#
_cell.length_a   1.000
_cell.length_b   1.000
_cell.length_c   1.000
_cell.angle_alpha   90.00
_cell.angle_beta   90.00
_cell.angle_gamma   90.00
#
_symmetry.space_group_name_H-M   'P 1'
#
loop_
_entity.id
_entity.type
_entity.pdbx_description
1 polymer ?
#
loop_
_entity_poly.entity_id
_entity_poly.type
_entity_poly.pdbx_seq_one_letter_code
_entity_poly.pdbx_strand_id
1 'polypeptide(L)'
;MAFMDFTRTALKNLFSKPATRQYPQVPREYPARSRGHVEIDMDACILCGLCSRKCPSGAITVNRAAGTWSIDRMGCVQCADCTTGCPKHCLQMQPGYTPPGPKKLVDVYQKPQPEQKEEAAPQDGKIVNDMEKCILCGLCARKCPQEAITVDRKESRTWAIDRSACVQCGACMDACLKFHALSFAPDDGAAGTETYTKPV
;
A
#
# COMPACT_ATOMS: atom_id res chain seq x y z
N MET A 1 -33.11 -68.92 7.13
CA MET A 1 -33.36 -67.46 7.14
C MET A 1 -33.09 -66.98 8.54
N ALA A 2 -32.02 -66.24 8.78
CA ALA A 2 -31.71 -65.74 10.11
C ALA A 2 -32.57 -64.51 10.39
N PHE A 3 -33.52 -64.64 11.32
CA PHE A 3 -34.58 -63.64 11.58
C PHE A 3 -34.11 -62.47 12.48
N MET A 4 -32.85 -62.50 12.96
CA MET A 4 -32.39 -61.63 14.06
C MET A 4 -30.91 -61.20 13.95
N ASP A 5 -30.35 -61.12 12.74
CA ASP A 5 -28.92 -60.76 12.54
C ASP A 5 -28.58 -59.33 13.02
N PHE A 6 -29.57 -58.43 13.04
CA PHE A 6 -29.36 -57.03 13.46
C PHE A 6 -29.47 -56.81 14.97
N THR A 7 -30.02 -57.78 15.72
CA THR A 7 -30.36 -57.60 17.15
C THR A 7 -29.12 -57.35 18.01
N ARG A 8 -28.01 -58.03 17.69
CA ARG A 8 -26.72 -57.84 18.37
C ARG A 8 -26.19 -56.41 18.19
N THR A 9 -26.29 -55.89 16.97
CA THR A 9 -25.86 -54.53 16.63
C THR A 9 -26.79 -53.48 17.24
N ALA A 10 -28.10 -53.71 17.24
CA ALA A 10 -29.09 -52.84 17.86
C ALA A 10 -28.87 -52.71 19.38
N LEU A 11 -28.68 -53.84 20.08
CA LEU A 11 -28.39 -53.85 21.52
C LEU A 11 -27.04 -53.15 21.82
N LYS A 12 -26.00 -53.38 21.02
CA LYS A 12 -24.70 -52.71 21.19
C LYS A 12 -24.82 -51.20 20.99
N ASN A 13 -25.54 -50.77 19.96
CA ASN A 13 -25.68 -49.35 19.65
C ASN A 13 -26.53 -48.59 20.67
N LEU A 14 -27.53 -49.24 21.28
CA LEU A 14 -28.40 -48.65 22.30
C LEU A 14 -27.63 -48.15 23.55
N PHE A 15 -26.58 -48.86 23.95
CA PHE A 15 -25.74 -48.49 25.11
C PHE A 15 -24.43 -47.79 24.72
N SER A 16 -24.17 -47.60 23.43
CA SER A 16 -22.98 -46.90 22.95
C SER A 16 -23.26 -45.40 22.79
N LYS A 17 -22.20 -44.58 22.80
CA LYS A 17 -22.33 -43.16 22.46
C LYS A 17 -22.82 -43.01 21.01
N PRO A 18 -23.65 -42.00 20.70
CA PRO A 18 -24.06 -41.73 19.32
C PRO A 18 -22.85 -41.60 18.41
N ALA A 19 -22.92 -42.22 17.23
CA ALA A 19 -21.87 -42.07 16.21
C ALA A 19 -21.79 -40.62 15.68
N THR A 20 -22.88 -39.86 15.82
CA THR A 20 -22.98 -38.46 15.42
C THR A 20 -22.46 -37.54 16.52
N ARG A 21 -21.82 -36.44 16.12
CA ARG A 21 -21.48 -35.33 17.03
C ARG A 21 -22.74 -34.49 17.27
N GLN A 22 -22.82 -33.83 18.42
CA GLN A 22 -23.91 -32.90 18.76
C GLN A 22 -23.82 -31.58 18.00
N TYR A 23 -23.68 -31.61 16.68
CA TYR A 23 -23.77 -30.43 15.82
C TYR A 23 -25.24 -30.23 15.41
N PRO A 24 -25.82 -29.02 15.49
CA PRO A 24 -25.18 -27.72 15.74
C PRO A 24 -25.19 -27.23 17.20
N GLN A 25 -25.67 -28.00 18.17
CA GLN A 25 -25.82 -27.58 19.57
C GLN A 25 -24.47 -27.30 20.26
N VAL A 26 -23.42 -28.03 19.90
CA VAL A 26 -22.05 -27.85 20.37
C VAL A 26 -21.17 -27.44 19.18
N PRO A 27 -20.37 -26.36 19.29
CA PRO A 27 -19.43 -25.96 18.24
C PRO A 27 -18.52 -27.10 17.83
N ARG A 28 -18.29 -27.23 16.53
CA ARG A 28 -17.42 -28.28 16.00
C ARG A 28 -15.96 -27.92 16.26
N GLU A 29 -15.28 -28.77 17.00
CA GLU A 29 -13.81 -28.76 17.05
C GLU A 29 -13.24 -29.31 15.73
N TYR A 30 -12.46 -28.48 15.05
CA TYR A 30 -11.77 -28.85 13.82
C TYR A 30 -10.45 -29.56 14.14
N PRO A 31 -10.15 -30.70 13.52
CA PRO A 31 -8.86 -31.36 13.72
C PRO A 31 -7.72 -30.49 13.13
N ALA A 32 -6.52 -30.60 13.70
CA ALA A 32 -5.35 -29.80 13.30
C ALA A 32 -4.97 -29.91 11.81
N ARG A 33 -5.32 -31.03 11.14
CA ARG A 33 -5.09 -31.26 9.71
C ARG A 33 -6.25 -30.85 8.80
N SER A 34 -7.24 -30.14 9.33
CA SER A 34 -8.31 -29.59 8.50
C SER A 34 -7.76 -28.50 7.58
N ARG A 35 -8.18 -28.52 6.31
CA ARG A 35 -7.74 -27.53 5.32
C ARG A 35 -8.32 -26.14 5.62
N GLY A 36 -9.59 -26.09 6.02
CA GLY A 36 -10.23 -24.88 6.53
C GLY A 36 -10.32 -23.75 5.50
N HIS A 37 -9.84 -22.56 5.81
CA HIS A 37 -10.00 -21.38 4.97
C HIS A 37 -8.70 -20.55 4.86
N VAL A 38 -8.61 -19.73 3.82
CA VAL A 38 -7.41 -18.90 3.58
C VAL A 38 -7.51 -17.59 4.37
N GLU A 39 -6.50 -17.26 5.16
CA GLU A 39 -6.32 -15.94 5.75
C GLU A 39 -5.14 -15.21 5.08
N ILE A 40 -5.26 -13.88 4.98
CA ILE A 40 -4.25 -13.01 4.40
C ILE A 40 -3.73 -12.00 5.42
N ASP A 41 -2.42 -11.86 5.47
CA ASP A 41 -1.74 -10.73 6.09
C ASP A 41 -1.57 -9.62 5.05
N MET A 42 -2.31 -8.53 5.21
CA MET A 42 -2.31 -7.41 4.27
C MET A 42 -1.07 -6.52 4.40
N ASP A 43 -0.38 -6.52 5.53
CA ASP A 43 0.82 -5.71 5.76
C ASP A 43 1.99 -6.30 4.98
N ALA A 44 2.12 -7.63 4.98
CA ALA A 44 3.13 -8.34 4.18
C ALA A 44 2.76 -8.44 2.69
N CYS A 45 1.49 -8.29 2.33
CA CYS A 45 0.99 -8.45 0.97
C CYS A 45 1.47 -7.32 0.04
N ILE A 46 2.13 -7.66 -1.06
CA ILE A 46 2.58 -6.71 -2.10
C ILE A 46 1.60 -6.61 -3.30
N LEU A 47 0.39 -7.18 -3.18
CA LEU A 47 -0.63 -7.21 -4.23
C LEU A 47 -0.10 -7.72 -5.58
N CYS A 48 0.80 -8.70 -5.58
CA CYS A 48 1.43 -9.21 -6.80
C CYS A 48 0.49 -10.02 -7.73
N GLY A 49 -0.70 -10.40 -7.25
CA GLY A 49 -1.71 -11.14 -8.03
C GLY A 49 -1.33 -12.59 -8.37
N LEU A 50 -0.21 -13.12 -7.88
CA LEU A 50 0.17 -14.53 -8.12
C LEU A 50 -0.84 -15.51 -7.51
N CYS A 51 -1.38 -15.20 -6.33
CA CYS A 51 -2.42 -15.99 -5.69
C CYS A 51 -3.71 -16.07 -6.53
N SER A 52 -4.11 -14.98 -7.17
CA SER A 52 -5.26 -14.95 -8.10
C SER A 52 -4.99 -15.80 -9.34
N ARG A 53 -3.82 -15.64 -9.98
CA ARG A 53 -3.44 -16.42 -11.18
C ARG A 53 -3.26 -17.91 -10.92
N LYS A 54 -2.77 -18.28 -9.74
CA LYS A 54 -2.60 -19.68 -9.34
C LYS A 54 -3.89 -20.32 -8.83
N CYS A 55 -4.94 -19.55 -8.58
CA CYS A 55 -6.18 -20.08 -8.03
C CYS A 55 -6.92 -20.89 -9.11
N PRO A 56 -7.03 -22.23 -9.00
CA PRO A 56 -7.66 -23.05 -10.04
C PRO A 56 -9.16 -22.77 -10.18
N SER A 57 -9.82 -22.33 -9.11
CA SER A 57 -11.24 -21.99 -9.11
C SER A 57 -11.53 -20.51 -9.39
N GLY A 58 -10.49 -19.67 -9.56
CA GLY A 58 -10.67 -18.22 -9.76
C GLY A 58 -11.29 -17.48 -8.56
N ALA A 59 -11.24 -18.06 -7.36
CA ALA A 59 -11.89 -17.51 -6.16
C ALA A 59 -11.23 -16.21 -5.64
N ILE A 60 -9.99 -15.93 -6.00
CA ILE A 60 -9.22 -14.78 -5.49
C ILE A 60 -9.12 -13.69 -6.56
N THR A 61 -9.47 -12.46 -6.20
CA THR A 61 -9.32 -11.28 -7.06
C THR A 61 -8.39 -10.26 -6.40
N VAL A 62 -7.42 -9.74 -7.16
CA VAL A 62 -6.46 -8.73 -6.69
C VAL A 62 -6.54 -7.50 -7.58
N ASN A 63 -6.88 -6.35 -7.00
CA ASN A 63 -6.86 -5.07 -7.68
C ASN A 63 -5.71 -4.22 -7.12
N ARG A 64 -4.64 -4.07 -7.93
CA ARG A 64 -3.47 -3.27 -7.55
C ARG A 64 -3.76 -1.78 -7.47
N ALA A 65 -4.57 -1.25 -8.40
CA ALA A 65 -4.87 0.17 -8.45
C ALA A 65 -5.75 0.61 -7.28
N ALA A 66 -6.76 -0.20 -6.95
CA ALA A 66 -7.62 0.03 -5.79
C ALA A 66 -6.97 -0.38 -4.46
N GLY A 67 -5.84 -1.08 -4.49
CA GLY A 67 -5.19 -1.59 -3.29
C GLY A 67 -5.98 -2.71 -2.59
N THR A 68 -6.82 -3.45 -3.31
CA THR A 68 -7.73 -4.45 -2.72
C THR A 68 -7.35 -5.89 -3.06
N TRP A 69 -7.55 -6.76 -2.08
CA TRP A 69 -7.49 -8.20 -2.23
C TRP A 69 -8.82 -8.78 -1.77
N SER A 70 -9.40 -9.70 -2.52
CA SER A 70 -10.69 -10.30 -2.17
C SER A 70 -10.75 -11.79 -2.47
N ILE A 71 -11.56 -12.51 -1.71
CA ILE A 71 -11.77 -13.95 -1.87
C ILE A 71 -13.25 -14.30 -1.78
N ASP A 72 -13.74 -15.00 -2.80
CA ASP A 72 -15.02 -15.70 -2.79
C ASP A 72 -14.86 -17.03 -2.04
N ARG A 73 -15.32 -17.05 -0.79
CA ARG A 73 -15.24 -18.22 0.09
C ARG A 73 -15.94 -19.45 -0.50
N MET A 74 -17.05 -19.25 -1.22
CA MET A 74 -17.81 -20.33 -1.83
C MET A 74 -17.13 -20.93 -3.05
N GLY A 75 -16.32 -20.13 -3.77
CA GLY A 75 -15.50 -20.60 -4.88
C GLY A 75 -14.19 -21.25 -4.44
N CYS A 76 -13.77 -21.11 -3.18
CA CYS A 76 -12.49 -21.64 -2.71
C CYS A 76 -12.55 -23.16 -2.46
N VAL A 77 -11.78 -23.93 -3.23
CA VAL A 77 -11.66 -25.39 -3.08
C VAL A 77 -10.60 -25.84 -2.07
N GLN A 78 -9.98 -24.88 -1.36
CA GLN A 78 -9.03 -25.13 -0.26
C GLN A 78 -7.81 -25.98 -0.67
N CYS A 79 -7.31 -25.80 -1.90
CA CYS A 79 -6.14 -26.51 -2.42
C CYS A 79 -4.78 -26.01 -1.89
N ALA A 80 -4.74 -24.83 -1.27
CA ALA A 80 -3.53 -24.18 -0.78
C ALA A 80 -2.51 -23.76 -1.86
N ASP A 81 -2.87 -23.74 -3.15
CA ASP A 81 -1.96 -23.26 -4.21
C ASP A 81 -1.60 -21.77 -4.06
N CYS A 82 -2.52 -20.98 -3.54
CA CYS A 82 -2.29 -19.56 -3.28
C CYS A 82 -1.30 -19.33 -2.13
N THR A 83 -1.26 -20.20 -1.11
CA THR A 83 -0.32 -20.10 0.01
C THR A 83 1.07 -20.53 -0.44
N THR A 84 1.18 -21.67 -1.13
CA THR A 84 2.44 -22.18 -1.68
C THR A 84 3.02 -21.26 -2.74
N GLY A 85 2.15 -20.58 -3.51
CA GLY A 85 2.55 -19.69 -4.57
C GLY A 85 2.87 -18.26 -4.17
N CYS A 86 2.67 -17.89 -2.91
CA CYS A 86 2.89 -16.53 -2.44
C CYS A 86 4.39 -16.30 -2.14
N PRO A 87 5.09 -15.38 -2.86
CA PRO A 87 6.51 -15.13 -2.62
C PRO A 87 6.79 -14.44 -1.28
N LYS A 88 5.78 -13.79 -0.69
CA LYS A 88 5.88 -13.14 0.62
C LYS A 88 5.33 -14.01 1.76
N HIS A 89 4.84 -15.22 1.45
CA HIS A 89 4.22 -16.14 2.42
C HIS A 89 3.16 -15.48 3.33
N CYS A 90 2.47 -14.46 2.81
CA CYS A 90 1.45 -13.70 3.56
C CYS A 90 0.06 -14.36 3.55
N LEU A 91 -0.05 -15.61 3.08
CA LEU A 91 -1.31 -16.35 2.98
C LEU A 91 -1.18 -17.67 3.75
N GLN A 92 -2.15 -17.99 4.58
CA GLN A 92 -2.14 -19.17 5.46
C GLN A 92 -3.47 -19.91 5.40
N MET A 93 -3.42 -21.23 5.55
CA MET A 93 -4.64 -22.04 5.72
C MET A 93 -4.93 -22.16 7.22
N GLN A 94 -6.06 -21.63 7.67
CA GLN A 94 -6.54 -21.74 9.05
C GLN A 94 -7.68 -22.76 9.15
N PRO A 95 -7.73 -23.59 10.21
CA PRO A 95 -8.88 -24.45 10.48
C PRO A 95 -10.21 -23.68 10.51
N GLY A 96 -11.28 -24.35 10.11
CA GLY A 96 -12.63 -23.80 10.15
C GLY A 96 -13.19 -23.44 8.78
N TYR A 97 -14.49 -23.68 8.62
CA TYR A 97 -15.22 -23.34 7.40
C TYR A 97 -16.00 -22.04 7.58
N THR A 98 -16.30 -21.39 6.46
CA THR A 98 -17.20 -20.24 6.43
C THR A 98 -18.57 -20.63 7.00
N PRO A 99 -19.14 -19.84 7.92
CA PRO A 99 -20.45 -20.13 8.47
C PRO A 99 -21.52 -20.11 7.35
N PRO A 100 -22.56 -20.97 7.46
CA PRO A 100 -23.66 -20.92 6.51
C PRO A 100 -24.36 -19.57 6.62
N GLY A 101 -24.59 -18.93 5.47
CA GLY A 101 -25.25 -17.64 5.39
C GLY A 101 -26.27 -17.61 4.23
N PRO A 102 -27.28 -16.73 4.30
CA PRO A 102 -28.30 -16.62 3.26
C PRO A 102 -27.81 -15.94 1.98
N LYS A 103 -26.62 -15.32 2.01
CA LYS A 103 -26.04 -14.57 0.90
C LYS A 103 -24.62 -15.04 0.62
N LYS A 104 -24.22 -14.90 -0.64
CA LYS A 104 -22.82 -15.10 -1.04
C LYS A 104 -21.97 -13.99 -0.42
N LEU A 105 -20.95 -14.38 0.33
CA LEU A 105 -20.01 -13.48 0.98
C LEU A 105 -18.70 -13.48 0.20
N VAL A 106 -18.22 -12.28 -0.10
CA VAL A 106 -16.88 -12.04 -0.65
C VAL A 106 -16.14 -11.22 0.37
N ASP A 107 -15.07 -11.78 0.92
CA ASP A 107 -14.27 -11.06 1.89
C ASP A 107 -13.34 -10.12 1.14
N VAL A 108 -13.39 -8.83 1.48
CA VAL A 108 -12.59 -7.78 0.84
C VAL A 108 -11.67 -7.18 1.88
N TYR A 109 -10.38 -7.16 1.54
CA TYR A 109 -9.31 -6.64 2.37
C TYR A 109 -8.64 -5.47 1.66
N GLN A 110 -8.51 -4.36 2.36
CA GLN A 110 -7.86 -3.15 1.87
C GLN A 110 -6.40 -3.14 2.33
N LYS A 111 -5.45 -2.87 1.44
CA LYS A 111 -4.08 -2.60 1.86
C LYS A 111 -4.06 -1.22 2.53
N PRO A 112 -3.51 -1.08 3.75
CA PRO A 112 -3.28 0.23 4.34
C PRO A 112 -2.43 1.05 3.37
N GLN A 113 -2.95 2.16 2.88
CA GLN A 113 -2.12 3.08 2.12
C GLN A 113 -1.13 3.70 3.10
N PRO A 114 0.19 3.73 2.81
CA PRO A 114 1.05 4.68 3.49
C PRO A 114 0.45 6.05 3.21
N GLU A 115 0.16 6.80 4.28
CA GLU A 115 -0.40 8.14 4.22
C GLU A 115 0.26 8.89 3.08
N GLN A 116 -0.55 9.28 2.09
CA GLN A 116 -0.08 10.06 0.97
C GLN A 116 0.57 11.30 1.59
N LYS A 117 1.89 11.43 1.37
CA LYS A 117 2.63 12.64 1.69
C LYS A 117 1.82 13.78 1.08
N GLU A 118 1.19 14.60 1.93
CA GLU A 118 0.38 15.74 1.51
C GLU A 118 1.12 16.42 0.36
N GLU A 119 0.49 16.45 -0.82
CA GLU A 119 0.93 17.31 -1.89
C GLU A 119 0.97 18.70 -1.29
N ALA A 120 2.18 19.22 -1.10
CA ALA A 120 2.38 20.56 -0.59
C ALA A 120 1.49 21.49 -1.41
N ALA A 121 0.70 22.30 -0.71
CA ALA A 121 -0.21 23.30 -1.26
C ALA A 121 0.41 24.01 -2.48
N PRO A 122 -0.41 24.46 -3.45
CA PRO A 122 0.08 25.23 -4.59
C PRO A 122 1.01 26.32 -4.07
N GLN A 123 2.28 26.24 -4.43
CA GLN A 123 3.30 27.15 -3.92
C GLN A 123 3.22 28.45 -4.71
N ASP A 124 2.11 29.17 -4.54
CA ASP A 124 2.02 30.59 -4.85
C ASP A 124 2.93 31.30 -3.86
N GLY A 125 4.18 31.45 -4.29
CA GLY A 125 5.23 31.93 -3.42
C GLY A 125 6.42 32.44 -4.18
N LYS A 126 7.09 33.42 -3.60
CA LYS A 126 8.32 33.98 -4.13
C LYS A 126 9.47 33.01 -3.83
N ILE A 127 10.32 32.74 -4.83
CA ILE A 127 11.51 31.91 -4.64
C ILE A 127 12.53 32.67 -3.79
N VAL A 128 12.99 32.09 -2.70
CA VAL A 128 13.98 32.67 -1.78
C VAL A 128 15.20 31.76 -1.72
N ASN A 129 16.39 32.37 -1.59
CA ASN A 129 17.65 31.66 -1.47
C ASN A 129 18.25 31.78 -0.07
N ASP A 130 18.49 30.64 0.56
CA ASP A 130 19.24 30.50 1.79
C ASP A 130 20.75 30.55 1.51
N MET A 131 21.36 31.70 1.80
CA MET A 131 22.77 31.96 1.52
C MET A 131 23.73 31.15 2.39
N GLU A 132 23.29 30.57 3.51
CA GLU A 132 24.11 29.68 4.31
C GLU A 132 24.37 28.38 3.55
N LYS A 133 23.29 27.79 3.00
CA LYS A 133 23.34 26.55 2.21
C LYS A 133 23.83 26.76 0.78
N CYS A 134 23.59 27.94 0.19
CA CYS A 134 23.92 28.19 -1.20
C CYS A 134 25.43 28.27 -1.44
N ILE A 135 25.99 27.40 -2.28
CA ILE A 135 27.43 27.41 -2.63
C ILE A 135 27.76 28.21 -3.89
N LEU A 136 26.80 28.97 -4.44
CA LEU A 136 26.95 29.78 -5.67
C LEU A 136 27.48 28.98 -6.87
N CYS A 137 26.94 27.76 -7.08
CA CYS A 137 27.36 26.89 -8.19
C CYS A 137 26.79 27.30 -9.56
N GLY A 138 25.81 28.21 -9.61
CA GLY A 138 25.19 28.72 -10.84
C GLY A 138 24.31 27.70 -11.58
N LEU A 139 23.99 26.54 -10.99
CA LEU A 139 23.15 25.54 -11.65
C LEU A 139 21.69 25.99 -11.78
N CYS A 140 21.19 26.76 -10.82
CA CYS A 140 19.86 27.37 -10.86
C CYS A 140 19.71 28.39 -12.01
N ALA A 141 20.71 29.24 -12.24
CA ALA A 141 20.73 30.17 -13.37
C ALA A 141 20.69 29.43 -14.71
N ARG A 142 21.54 28.40 -14.88
CA ARG A 142 21.60 27.61 -16.12
C ARG A 142 20.34 26.81 -16.43
N LYS A 143 19.59 26.41 -15.41
CA LYS A 143 18.33 25.67 -15.58
C LYS A 143 17.09 26.56 -15.64
N CYS A 144 17.23 27.88 -15.44
CA CYS A 144 16.10 28.78 -15.46
C CYS A 144 15.66 29.05 -16.91
N PRO A 145 14.45 28.64 -17.32
CA PRO A 145 13.98 28.86 -18.70
C PRO A 145 13.65 30.32 -19.00
N GLN A 146 13.55 31.17 -17.97
CA GLN A 146 13.30 32.61 -18.09
C GLN A 146 14.55 33.46 -17.84
N GLU A 147 15.70 32.81 -17.61
CA GLU A 147 16.98 33.48 -17.29
C GLU A 147 16.86 34.48 -16.12
N ALA A 148 15.87 34.31 -15.24
CA ALA A 148 15.54 35.23 -14.17
C ALA A 148 16.57 35.25 -13.03
N ILE A 149 17.61 34.41 -13.06
CA ILE A 149 18.57 34.25 -11.96
C ILE A 149 19.99 34.54 -12.44
N THR A 150 20.68 35.42 -11.75
CA THR A 150 22.10 35.76 -11.96
C THR A 150 22.94 35.34 -10.76
N VAL A 151 24.11 34.74 -10.99
CA VAL A 151 24.99 34.24 -9.92
C VAL A 151 26.42 34.70 -10.14
N ASP A 152 26.90 35.56 -9.25
CA ASP A 152 28.28 36.06 -9.25
C ASP A 152 29.08 35.40 -8.14
N ARG A 153 29.98 34.50 -8.49
CA ARG A 153 30.78 33.75 -7.51
C ARG A 153 32.05 34.48 -7.05
N LYS A 154 32.62 35.33 -7.91
CA LYS A 154 34.00 35.84 -7.76
C LYS A 154 34.09 37.20 -7.06
N GLU A 155 33.40 38.21 -7.60
CA GLU A 155 33.56 39.60 -7.16
C GLU A 155 32.61 39.93 -6.01
N SER A 156 31.31 39.78 -6.23
CA SER A 156 30.26 40.19 -5.29
C SER A 156 29.69 39.05 -4.44
N ARG A 157 29.95 37.78 -4.77
CA ARG A 157 29.36 36.60 -4.09
C ARG A 157 27.83 36.72 -3.99
N THR A 158 27.20 37.22 -5.05
CA THR A 158 25.77 37.52 -5.10
C THR A 158 25.00 36.44 -5.86
N TRP A 159 23.79 36.20 -5.38
CA TRP A 159 22.74 35.51 -6.11
C TRP A 159 21.58 36.49 -6.26
N ALA A 160 21.21 36.82 -7.48
CA ALA A 160 20.14 37.77 -7.77
C ALA A 160 19.02 37.07 -8.54
N ILE A 161 17.77 37.43 -8.24
CA ILE A 161 16.59 36.96 -8.96
C ILE A 161 15.74 38.14 -9.41
N ASP A 162 15.40 38.18 -10.69
CA ASP A 162 14.42 39.10 -11.25
C ASP A 162 13.02 38.52 -11.08
N ARG A 163 12.24 39.13 -10.17
CA ARG A 163 10.85 38.73 -9.88
C ARG A 163 9.92 38.97 -11.06
N SER A 164 10.23 39.91 -11.95
CA SER A 164 9.39 40.22 -13.12
C SER A 164 9.51 39.17 -14.23
N ALA A 165 10.68 38.55 -14.36
CA ALA A 165 10.93 37.45 -15.29
C ALA A 165 10.58 36.07 -14.70
N CYS A 166 10.45 35.95 -13.38
CA CYS A 166 10.22 34.68 -12.71
C CYS A 166 8.76 34.24 -12.78
N VAL A 167 8.47 33.19 -13.56
CA VAL A 167 7.14 32.56 -13.65
C VAL A 167 6.87 31.51 -12.56
N GLN A 168 7.68 31.50 -11.49
CA GLN A 168 7.52 30.60 -10.32
C GLN A 168 7.45 29.09 -10.65
N CYS A 169 8.02 28.64 -11.77
CA CYS A 169 7.98 27.25 -12.24
C CYS A 169 8.76 26.22 -11.39
N GLY A 170 9.57 26.66 -10.42
CA GLY A 170 10.32 25.77 -9.53
C GLY A 170 11.55 25.05 -10.11
N ALA A 171 11.87 25.22 -11.41
CA ALA A 171 13.01 24.54 -12.06
C ALA A 171 14.37 24.76 -11.37
N CYS A 172 14.56 25.92 -10.72
CA CYS A 172 15.77 26.21 -9.97
C CYS A 172 15.89 25.39 -8.67
N MET A 173 14.78 25.01 -8.02
CA MET A 173 14.80 24.16 -6.83
C MET A 173 15.14 22.71 -7.20
N ASP A 174 14.60 22.22 -8.31
CA ASP A 174 14.97 20.92 -8.89
C ASP A 174 16.45 20.89 -9.35
N ALA A 175 17.01 22.06 -9.68
CA ALA A 175 18.44 22.20 -9.90
C ALA A 175 19.24 22.12 -8.59
N CYS A 176 18.66 22.56 -7.47
CA CYS A 176 19.32 22.71 -6.17
C CYS A 176 19.20 21.46 -5.27
N LEU A 177 18.87 20.28 -5.80
CA LEU A 177 18.63 19.04 -5.04
C LEU A 177 19.79 18.60 -4.13
N LYS A 178 21.03 19.05 -4.38
CA LYS A 178 22.17 18.68 -3.53
C LYS A 178 22.25 19.50 -2.24
N PHE A 179 21.84 20.76 -2.28
CA PHE A 179 22.04 21.71 -1.18
C PHE A 179 20.72 22.23 -0.59
N HIS A 180 19.61 22.06 -1.31
CA HIS A 180 18.28 22.51 -0.91
C HIS A 180 18.26 23.95 -0.37
N ALA A 181 18.99 24.84 -1.05
CA ALA A 181 19.13 26.23 -0.66
C ALA A 181 17.97 27.11 -1.13
N LEU A 182 17.19 26.65 -2.10
CA LEU A 182 16.06 27.40 -2.66
C LEU A 182 14.74 26.84 -2.11
N SER A 183 13.84 27.74 -1.73
CA SER A 183 12.50 27.42 -1.23
C SER A 183 11.48 28.45 -1.69
N PHE A 184 10.20 28.11 -1.57
CA PHE A 184 9.12 29.06 -1.70
C PHE A 184 8.83 29.76 -0.36
N ALA A 185 8.64 31.07 -0.42
CA ALA A 185 8.10 31.88 0.67
C ALA A 185 6.81 32.55 0.18
N PRO A 186 5.91 33.02 1.06
CA PRO A 186 4.71 33.75 0.65
C PRO A 186 5.05 34.94 -0.25
N ASP A 187 4.25 35.16 -1.30
CA ASP A 187 4.43 36.29 -2.20
C ASP A 187 3.98 37.60 -1.50
N ASP A 188 4.88 38.57 -1.40
CA ASP A 188 4.62 39.91 -0.88
C ASP A 188 4.27 40.93 -1.98
N GLY A 189 4.17 40.48 -3.25
CA GLY A 189 3.83 41.32 -4.39
C GLY A 189 4.94 42.28 -4.80
N ALA A 190 6.17 42.05 -4.31
CA ALA A 190 7.32 42.88 -4.64
C ALA A 190 7.84 42.55 -6.06
N ALA A 191 7.70 43.50 -6.99
CA ALA A 191 8.28 43.42 -8.32
C ALA A 191 9.69 44.03 -8.34
N GLY A 192 10.64 43.36 -8.99
CA GLY A 192 12.01 43.85 -9.19
C GLY A 192 13.09 42.78 -8.99
N THR A 193 14.36 43.20 -9.09
CA THR A 193 15.51 42.34 -8.83
C THR A 193 15.83 42.31 -7.34
N GLU A 194 15.74 41.14 -6.72
CA GLU A 194 16.21 40.91 -5.36
C GLU A 194 17.61 40.28 -5.38
N THR A 195 18.55 40.86 -4.62
CA THR A 195 19.93 40.39 -4.55
C THR A 195 20.26 39.88 -3.15
N TYR A 196 20.83 38.68 -3.09
CA TYR A 196 21.24 37.99 -1.88
C TYR A 196 22.76 37.86 -1.90
N THR A 197 23.43 38.37 -0.86
CA THR A 197 24.89 38.35 -0.75
C THR A 197 25.33 37.28 0.24
N LYS A 198 26.29 36.42 -0.13
CA LYS A 198 26.81 35.42 0.79
C LYS A 198 27.77 36.08 1.78
N PRO A 199 27.55 35.96 3.10
CA PRO A 199 28.51 36.48 4.09
C PRO A 199 29.91 35.88 3.88
N VAL A 200 30.92 36.62 4.34
CA VAL A 200 32.34 36.23 4.27
C VAL A 200 32.61 35.09 5.23
#